data_AF-A0A2V5PHA1-F1
#
_entry.id   AF-A0A2V5PHA1-F1
#
_cell.length_a   1.000
_cell.length_b   1.000
_cell.length_c   1.000
_cell.angle_alpha   90.00
_cell.angle_beta   90.00
_cell.angle_gamma   90.00
#
_symmetry.space_group_name_H-M   'P 1'
#
loop_
_entity.id
_entity.type
_entity.pdbx_description
1 polymer ?
#
loop_
_entity_poly.entity_id
_entity_poly.type
_entity_poly.pdbx_seq_one_letter_code
_entity_poly.pdbx_strand_id
1 'polypeptide(L)'
;MAKKSKPLGINLESLRKAIRDNGLSAKKLEQATGVPQSTITRFLGGSDMKLSTAEKLATFLANWREPPPTPTTHIAEALRAAIRESGQSADEIAEATGLSQPTMTRFMQGRDIRLSRAEKIAAHLGLVVTLGTGKASRASKPKKLYSEADLGIVKDGELT
;
A
#
# COMPACT_ATOMS: atom_id res chain seq x y z
N MET A 1 -26.30 23.44 0.97
CA MET A 1 -25.40 24.54 0.60
C MET A 1 -23.97 24.07 0.79
N ALA A 2 -23.21 23.88 -0.29
CA ALA A 2 -21.81 23.44 -0.21
C ALA A 2 -20.95 24.56 0.41
N LYS A 3 -20.32 24.28 1.55
CA LYS A 3 -19.38 25.21 2.19
C LYS A 3 -18.22 25.44 1.23
N LYS A 4 -18.09 26.65 0.69
CA LYS A 4 -16.90 27.07 -0.08
C LYS A 4 -15.71 27.02 0.87
N SER A 5 -14.85 26.02 0.72
CA SER A 5 -13.60 25.91 1.47
C SER A 5 -12.72 27.11 1.13
N LYS A 6 -12.32 27.85 2.17
CA LYS A 6 -11.32 28.92 2.13
C LYS A 6 -10.11 28.44 1.32
N PRO A 7 -9.56 29.23 0.36
CA PRO A 7 -8.39 28.78 -0.40
C PRO A 7 -7.28 28.52 0.62
N LEU A 8 -6.84 27.26 0.69
CA LEU A 8 -5.68 26.91 1.47
C LEU A 8 -4.53 27.73 0.87
N GLY A 9 -3.80 28.47 1.70
CA GLY A 9 -2.52 29.05 1.30
C GLY A 9 -1.55 27.90 1.06
N ILE A 10 -1.65 27.23 -0.08
CA ILE A 10 -0.86 26.04 -0.38
C ILE A 10 0.52 26.52 -0.78
N ASN A 11 1.49 26.29 0.11
CA ASN A 11 2.89 26.39 -0.25
C ASN A 11 3.25 25.24 -1.21
N LEU A 12 3.62 25.58 -2.44
CA LEU A 12 3.94 24.59 -3.48
C LEU A 12 5.15 23.73 -3.12
N GLU A 13 6.14 24.27 -2.41
CA GLU A 13 7.29 23.49 -1.92
C GLU A 13 6.86 22.47 -0.86
N SER A 14 5.99 22.89 0.07
CA SER A 14 5.42 21.97 1.06
C SER A 14 4.60 20.86 0.39
N LEU A 15 3.85 21.19 -0.67
CA LEU A 15 3.12 20.20 -1.46
C LEU A 15 4.07 19.24 -2.19
N ARG A 16 5.16 19.73 -2.81
CA ARG A 16 6.18 18.88 -3.45
C ARG A 16 6.78 17.90 -2.44
N LYS A 17 7.14 18.39 -1.25
CA LYS A 17 7.66 17.56 -0.16
C LYS A 17 6.64 16.52 0.27
N ALA A 18 5.39 16.91 0.50
CA ALA A 18 4.32 15.98 0.89
C ALA A 18 4.10 14.87 -0.14
N ILE A 19 4.14 15.18 -1.43
CA ILE A 19 4.01 14.16 -2.49
C ILE A 19 5.19 13.19 -2.47
N ARG A 20 6.43 13.68 -2.30
CA ARG A 20 7.63 12.83 -2.22
C ARG A 20 7.61 11.92 -0.99
N ASP A 21 7.25 12.48 0.16
CA ASP A 21 7.28 11.78 1.44
C ASP A 21 6.17 10.74 1.58
N ASN A 22 5.01 10.95 0.94
CA ASN A 22 3.89 10.00 0.97
C ASN A 22 4.17 8.71 0.18
N GLY A 23 5.20 8.69 -0.68
CA GLY A 23 5.58 7.49 -1.45
C GLY A 23 4.57 7.07 -2.53
N LEU A 24 3.53 7.87 -2.79
CA LEU A 24 2.57 7.61 -3.85
C LEU A 24 3.18 7.85 -5.23
N SER A 25 2.89 6.95 -6.17
CA SER A 25 3.29 7.15 -7.56
C SER A 25 2.42 8.23 -8.22
N ALA A 26 3.00 8.96 -9.18
CA ALA A 26 2.27 9.95 -9.96
C ALA A 26 1.04 9.35 -10.68
N LYS A 27 1.10 8.07 -11.08
CA LYS A 27 -0.04 7.32 -11.64
C LYS A 27 -1.17 7.11 -10.63
N LYS A 28 -0.83 6.79 -9.37
CA LYS A 28 -1.83 6.60 -8.31
C LYS A 28 -2.48 7.94 -7.92
N LEU A 29 -1.71 9.01 -7.93
CA LEU A 29 -2.23 10.37 -7.75
C LEU A 29 -3.15 10.79 -8.90
N GLU A 30 -2.81 10.46 -10.14
CA GLU A 30 -3.68 10.70 -11.30
C GLU A 30 -5.02 9.98 -11.17
N GLN A 31 -5.00 8.69 -10.84
CA GLN A 31 -6.22 7.89 -10.64
C GLN A 31 -7.12 8.47 -9.55
N ALA A 32 -6.53 9.01 -8.48
CA ALA A 32 -7.28 9.51 -7.34
C ALA A 32 -7.75 10.96 -7.48
N THR A 33 -7.02 11.79 -8.21
CA THR A 33 -7.27 13.25 -8.27
C THR A 33 -7.67 13.76 -9.65
N GLY A 34 -7.54 12.92 -10.69
CA GLY A 34 -7.74 13.31 -12.09
C GLY A 34 -6.68 14.28 -12.62
N VAL A 35 -5.61 14.53 -11.87
CA VAL A 35 -4.49 15.37 -12.31
C VAL A 35 -3.56 14.53 -13.19
N PRO A 36 -3.28 14.93 -14.45
CA PRO A 36 -2.49 14.11 -15.35
C PRO A 36 -1.12 13.76 -14.80
N GLN A 37 -0.68 12.52 -14.97
CA GLN A 37 0.63 12.06 -14.48
C GLN A 37 1.78 12.97 -14.94
N SER A 38 1.73 13.45 -16.18
CA SER A 38 2.72 14.38 -16.76
C SER A 38 2.80 15.72 -16.02
N THR A 39 1.66 16.21 -15.51
CA THR A 39 1.61 17.45 -14.71
C THR A 39 2.27 17.23 -13.36
N ILE A 40 2.01 16.09 -12.74
CA ILE A 40 2.56 15.72 -11.43
C ILE A 40 4.07 15.50 -11.52
N THR A 41 4.56 14.77 -12.53
CA THR A 41 6.00 14.52 -12.70
C THR A 41 6.76 15.81 -13.02
N ARG A 42 6.21 16.68 -13.87
CA ARG A 42 6.81 17.98 -14.17
C ARG A 42 6.85 18.88 -12.93
N PHE A 43 5.79 18.87 -12.11
CA PHE A 43 5.75 19.59 -10.84
C PHE A 43 6.81 19.10 -9.84
N LEU A 44 6.97 17.77 -9.72
CA LEU A 44 8.01 17.16 -8.89
C LEU A 44 9.43 17.43 -9.39
N GLY A 45 9.58 17.67 -10.69
CA GLY A 45 10.82 18.13 -11.34
C GLY A 45 11.11 19.62 -11.15
N GLY A 46 10.29 20.35 -10.39
CA GLY A 46 10.54 21.75 -10.03
C GLY A 46 9.74 22.77 -10.85
N SER A 47 8.90 22.35 -11.80
CA SER A 47 8.00 23.29 -12.48
C SER A 47 6.84 23.69 -11.58
N ASP A 48 6.33 24.90 -11.76
CA ASP A 48 5.12 25.33 -11.05
C ASP A 48 3.85 24.73 -11.64
N MET A 49 2.79 24.76 -10.85
CA MET A 49 1.50 24.18 -11.19
C MET A 49 0.39 25.14 -10.76
N LYS A 50 -0.73 25.11 -11.48
CA LYS A 50 -1.91 25.92 -11.18
C LYS A 50 -2.43 25.62 -9.76
N LEU A 51 -2.84 26.68 -9.04
CA LEU A 51 -3.33 26.58 -7.66
C LEU A 51 -4.52 25.62 -7.53
N SER A 52 -5.47 25.65 -8.47
CA SER A 52 -6.61 24.72 -8.47
C SER A 52 -6.21 23.25 -8.62
N THR A 53 -5.10 22.98 -9.31
CA THR A 53 -4.55 21.62 -9.43
C THR A 53 -3.80 21.23 -8.16
N ALA A 54 -3.07 22.17 -7.57
CA ALA A 54 -2.40 21.99 -6.28
C ALA A 54 -3.40 21.67 -5.16
N GLU A 55 -4.55 22.35 -5.14
CA GLU A 55 -5.64 22.11 -4.19
C GLU A 55 -6.20 20.69 -4.26
N LYS A 56 -6.35 20.12 -5.47
CA LYS A 56 -6.79 18.73 -5.65
C LYS A 56 -5.82 17.75 -5.01
N LEU A 57 -4.52 17.93 -5.28
CA LEU A 57 -3.48 17.07 -4.70
C LEU A 57 -3.40 17.24 -3.18
N ALA A 58 -3.43 18.47 -2.67
CA ALA A 58 -3.36 18.76 -1.24
C ALA A 58 -4.58 18.19 -0.49
N THR A 59 -5.77 18.37 -1.04
CA THR A 59 -7.02 17.85 -0.45
C THR A 59 -7.01 16.32 -0.41
N PHE A 60 -6.52 15.69 -1.48
CA PHE A 60 -6.38 14.24 -1.50
C PHE A 60 -5.36 13.75 -0.46
N LEU A 61 -4.18 14.37 -0.40
CA LEU A 61 -3.13 13.98 0.55
C LEU A 61 -3.57 14.17 2.01
N ALA A 62 -4.31 15.24 2.32
CA ALA A 62 -4.84 15.49 3.66
C ALA A 62 -5.87 14.43 4.10
N ASN A 63 -6.63 13.88 3.14
CA ASN A 63 -7.62 12.83 3.39
C ASN A 63 -7.06 11.42 3.14
N TRP A 64 -5.82 11.31 2.69
CA TRP A 64 -5.20 10.02 2.39
C TRP A 64 -4.82 9.33 3.69
N ARG A 65 -5.60 8.32 4.04
CA ARG A 65 -5.23 7.35 5.07
C ARG A 65 -4.40 6.28 4.39
N GLU A 66 -3.16 6.10 4.83
CA GLU A 66 -2.33 5.00 4.36
C GLU A 66 -3.17 3.71 4.49
N PRO A 67 -3.38 2.95 3.39
CA PRO A 67 -4.03 1.66 3.52
C PRO A 67 -3.21 0.86 4.53
N PRO A 68 -3.85 0.14 5.47
CA PRO A 68 -3.12 -0.62 6.47
C PRO A 68 -2.04 -1.42 5.75
N PRO A 69 -0.79 -1.43 6.24
CA PRO A 69 0.27 -2.17 5.59
C PRO A 69 -0.28 -3.57 5.37
N THR A 70 -0.56 -3.93 4.12
CA THR A 70 -0.94 -5.29 3.81
C THR A 70 0.26 -6.07 4.31
N PRO A 71 0.11 -6.95 5.31
CA PRO A 71 1.23 -7.78 5.70
C PRO A 71 1.71 -8.39 4.39
N THR A 72 3.01 -8.27 4.13
CA THR A 72 3.63 -8.96 3.00
C THR A 72 3.63 -10.43 3.38
N THR A 73 2.44 -11.00 3.55
CA THR A 73 2.23 -12.37 3.95
C THR A 73 2.75 -13.15 2.78
N HIS A 74 3.87 -13.84 3.02
CA HIS A 74 4.44 -14.73 2.04
C HIS A 74 3.31 -15.65 1.56
N ILE A 75 3.19 -15.91 0.26
CA ILE A 75 2.08 -16.71 -0.32
C ILE A 75 1.88 -18.01 0.49
N ALA A 76 2.97 -18.60 0.98
CA ALA A 76 2.97 -19.74 1.88
C ALA A 76 2.21 -19.53 3.20
N GLU A 77 2.39 -18.39 3.88
CA GLU A 77 1.67 -18.08 5.12
C GLU A 77 0.20 -17.81 4.88
N ALA A 78 -0.14 -17.11 3.78
CA ALA A 78 -1.53 -16.84 3.41
C ALA A 78 -2.27 -18.14 3.10
N LEU A 79 -1.63 -19.05 2.36
CA LEU A 79 -2.16 -20.39 2.10
C LEU A 79 -2.28 -21.23 3.37
N ARG A 80 -1.29 -21.19 4.27
CA ARG A 80 -1.39 -21.90 5.56
C ARG A 80 -2.54 -21.37 6.42
N ALA A 81 -2.76 -20.05 6.43
CA ALA A 81 -3.89 -19.44 7.12
C ALA A 81 -5.22 -19.90 6.51
N ALA A 82 -5.34 -19.83 5.18
CA ALA A 82 -6.54 -20.28 4.47
C ALA A 82 -6.86 -21.77 4.70
N ILE A 83 -5.84 -22.63 4.76
CA ILE A 83 -6.01 -24.05 5.12
C ILE A 83 -6.54 -24.20 6.54
N ARG A 84 -6.06 -23.39 7.50
CA ARG A 84 -6.55 -23.45 8.89
C ARG A 84 -7.99 -22.94 9.00
N GLU A 85 -8.33 -21.92 8.22
CA GLU A 85 -9.66 -21.32 8.19
C GLU A 85 -10.70 -22.17 7.47
N SER A 86 -10.29 -23.02 6.51
CA SER A 86 -11.21 -23.90 5.79
C SER A 86 -11.82 -25.00 6.68
N GLY A 87 -11.23 -25.26 7.85
CA GLY A 87 -11.65 -26.32 8.76
C GLY A 87 -11.40 -27.74 8.25
N GLN A 88 -10.78 -27.90 7.07
CA GLN A 88 -10.40 -29.19 6.51
C GLN A 88 -9.06 -29.64 7.06
N SER A 89 -8.91 -30.95 7.21
CA SER A 89 -7.62 -31.55 7.56
C SER A 89 -6.62 -31.45 6.41
N ALA A 90 -5.33 -31.46 6.76
CA ALA A 90 -4.25 -31.49 5.76
C ALA A 90 -4.36 -32.71 4.83
N ASP A 91 -4.90 -33.82 5.32
CA ASP A 91 -5.01 -35.07 4.57
C ASP A 91 -6.13 -34.98 3.52
N GLU A 92 -7.29 -34.43 3.88
CA GLU A 92 -8.40 -34.19 2.96
C GLU A 92 -8.00 -33.25 1.82
N ILE A 93 -7.28 -32.16 2.13
CA ILE A 93 -6.79 -31.23 1.12
C ILE A 93 -5.72 -31.90 0.25
N ALA A 94 -4.84 -32.72 0.82
CA ALA A 94 -3.83 -33.44 0.07
C ALA A 94 -4.48 -34.38 -0.96
N GLU A 95 -5.49 -35.13 -0.55
CA GLU A 95 -6.27 -36.01 -1.42
C GLU A 95 -6.99 -35.22 -2.53
N ALA A 96 -7.72 -34.16 -2.16
CA ALA A 96 -8.48 -33.35 -3.11
C ALA A 96 -7.61 -32.60 -4.13
N THR A 97 -6.38 -32.24 -3.75
CA THR A 97 -5.44 -31.52 -4.63
C THR A 97 -4.47 -32.45 -5.38
N GLY A 98 -4.49 -33.75 -5.11
CA GLY A 98 -3.55 -34.73 -5.65
C GLY A 98 -2.10 -34.48 -5.17
N LEU A 99 -1.93 -33.93 -3.98
CA LEU A 99 -0.64 -33.76 -3.32
C LEU A 99 -0.39 -34.94 -2.37
N SER A 100 0.88 -35.29 -2.17
CA SER A 100 1.19 -36.33 -1.19
C SER A 100 1.00 -35.81 0.23
N GLN A 101 0.42 -36.63 1.11
CA GLN A 101 0.24 -36.33 2.53
C GLN A 101 1.52 -35.76 3.19
N PRO A 102 2.72 -36.38 3.00
CA PRO A 102 3.94 -35.84 3.61
C PRO A 102 4.34 -34.46 3.08
N THR A 103 3.97 -34.12 1.85
CA THR A 103 4.18 -32.78 1.29
C THR A 103 3.30 -31.77 2.01
N MET A 104 2.03 -32.10 2.22
CA MET A 104 1.10 -31.20 2.91
C MET A 104 1.48 -31.00 4.37
N THR A 105 1.79 -32.08 5.09
CA THR A 105 2.22 -31.99 6.49
C THR A 105 3.46 -31.10 6.64
N ARG A 106 4.48 -31.28 5.78
CA ARG A 106 5.69 -30.45 5.79
C ARG A 106 5.38 -28.98 5.48
N PHE A 107 4.46 -28.71 4.56
CA PHE A 107 4.04 -27.35 4.24
C PHE A 107 3.37 -26.68 5.45
N MET A 108 2.46 -27.39 6.12
CA MET A 108 1.80 -26.91 7.34
C MET A 108 2.77 -26.68 8.51
N GLN A 109 3.86 -27.43 8.55
CA GLN A 109 4.98 -27.26 9.50
C GLN A 109 5.92 -26.07 9.15
N GLY A 110 5.66 -25.36 8.05
CA GLY A 110 6.40 -24.15 7.68
C GLY A 110 7.40 -24.34 6.54
N ARG A 111 7.50 -25.53 5.93
CA ARG A 111 8.35 -25.73 4.75
C ARG A 111 7.75 -25.04 3.54
N ASP A 112 8.58 -24.51 2.66
CA ASP A 112 8.10 -23.95 1.39
C ASP A 112 7.63 -25.03 0.41
N ILE A 113 6.73 -24.63 -0.49
CA ILE A 113 6.24 -25.43 -1.61
C ILE A 113 6.44 -24.68 -2.92
N ARG A 114 6.50 -25.45 -4.02
CA ARG A 114 6.53 -24.87 -5.37
C ARG A 114 5.21 -24.17 -5.69
N LEU A 115 5.29 -23.09 -6.47
CA LEU A 115 4.14 -22.30 -6.90
C LEU A 115 3.05 -23.16 -7.55
N SER A 116 3.42 -24.12 -8.40
CA SER A 116 2.46 -25.03 -9.05
C SER A 116 1.66 -25.90 -8.06
N ARG A 117 2.19 -26.17 -6.87
CA ARG A 117 1.45 -26.87 -5.80
C ARG A 117 0.59 -25.89 -5.00
N ALA A 118 1.11 -24.70 -4.74
CA ALA A 118 0.37 -23.63 -4.10
C ALA A 118 -0.88 -23.23 -4.90
N GLU A 119 -0.79 -23.19 -6.22
CA GLU A 119 -1.93 -22.93 -7.13
C GLU A 119 -3.01 -23.99 -7.02
N LYS A 120 -2.65 -25.28 -6.92
CA LYS A 120 -3.64 -26.36 -6.73
C LYS A 120 -4.39 -26.22 -5.42
N ILE A 121 -3.68 -25.92 -4.33
CA ILE A 121 -4.29 -25.71 -3.02
C ILE A 121 -5.18 -24.47 -3.06
N ALA A 122 -4.70 -23.36 -3.62
CA ALA A 122 -5.47 -22.14 -3.75
C ALA A 122 -6.75 -22.37 -4.57
N ALA A 123 -6.66 -23.06 -5.71
CA ALA A 123 -7.80 -23.40 -6.54
C ALA A 123 -8.84 -24.24 -5.78
N HIS A 124 -8.39 -25.23 -4.99
CA HIS A 124 -9.29 -26.03 -4.15
C HIS A 124 -10.00 -25.19 -3.07
N LEU A 125 -9.29 -24.22 -2.49
CA LEU A 125 -9.83 -23.29 -1.49
C LEU A 125 -10.60 -22.10 -2.09
N GLY A 126 -10.79 -22.06 -3.42
CA GLY A 126 -11.46 -20.95 -4.10
C GLY A 126 -10.67 -19.64 -4.12
N LEU A 127 -9.35 -19.71 -3.91
CA LEU A 127 -8.43 -18.58 -3.89
C LEU A 127 -7.70 -18.43 -5.22
N VAL A 128 -7.41 -17.19 -5.60
CA VAL A 128 -6.62 -16.86 -6.79
C VAL A 128 -5.24 -16.38 -6.36
N VAL A 129 -4.19 -17.09 -6.79
CA VAL A 129 -2.81 -16.65 -6.60
C VAL A 129 -2.46 -15.67 -7.70
N THR A 130 -2.38 -14.39 -7.38
CA THR A 130 -1.88 -13.38 -8.31
C THR A 130 -0.41 -13.11 -8.05
N LEU A 131 0.44 -13.25 -9.07
CA LEU A 131 1.78 -12.69 -9.06
C LEU A 131 1.63 -11.16 -9.05
N GLY A 132 1.67 -10.56 -7.87
CA GLY A 132 1.78 -9.12 -7.77
C GLY A 132 3.05 -8.70 -8.51
N THR A 133 2.91 -7.96 -9.61
CA THR A 133 4.03 -7.31 -10.31
C THR A 133 4.66 -6.18 -9.47
N GLY A 134 4.47 -6.21 -8.15
CA GLY A 134 5.16 -5.36 -7.20
C GLY A 134 6.62 -5.76 -7.20
N LYS A 135 7.44 -5.02 -7.93
CA LYS A 135 8.89 -5.01 -7.73
C LYS A 135 9.13 -4.98 -6.22
N ALA A 136 9.87 -5.96 -5.72
CA ALA A 136 10.35 -5.97 -4.35
C ALA A 136 11.16 -4.68 -4.12
N SER A 137 10.50 -3.64 -3.60
CA SER A 137 11.19 -2.48 -3.05
C SER A 137 11.89 -3.00 -1.80
N ARG A 138 13.21 -3.17 -1.89
CA ARG A 138 14.07 -3.41 -0.72
C ARG A 138 13.61 -2.46 0.38
N ALA A 139 13.24 -3.03 1.53
CA ALA A 139 12.81 -2.29 2.70
C ALA A 139 13.90 -1.28 3.09
N SER A 140 13.69 -0.01 2.76
CA SER A 140 14.42 1.09 3.37
C SER A 140 13.85 1.26 4.78
N LYS A 141 14.74 1.22 5.78
CA LYS A 141 14.43 1.29 7.22
C LYS A 141 13.38 2.38 7.52
N PRO A 142 12.42 2.16 8.43
CA PRO A 142 11.52 3.22 8.87
C PRO A 142 12.34 4.30 9.60
N LYS A 143 12.46 5.49 9.01
CA LYS A 143 12.92 6.69 9.72
C LYS A 143 11.73 7.27 10.47
N LYS A 144 11.90 7.49 11.78
CA LYS A 144 10.89 8.10 12.67
C LYS A 144 10.21 9.28 11.97
N LEU A 145 8.88 9.20 11.89
CA LEU A 145 7.98 10.25 11.41
C LEU A 145 8.12 11.47 12.33
N TYR A 146 8.36 12.60 11.70
CA TYR A 146 8.53 13.97 12.20
C TYR A 146 7.77 14.32 13.50
N SER A 147 8.44 15.10 14.36
CA SER A 147 7.86 15.71 15.57
C SER A 147 6.99 16.92 15.23
N GLU A 148 6.13 17.36 16.16
CA GLU A 148 5.24 18.53 15.97
C GLU A 148 6.00 19.81 15.57
N ALA A 149 7.25 19.96 16.02
CA ALA A 149 8.12 21.06 15.65
C ALA A 149 8.56 21.01 14.16
N ASP A 150 8.76 19.82 13.62
CA ASP A 150 9.20 19.62 12.22
C ASP A 150 8.08 19.94 11.21
N LEU A 151 6.83 19.93 11.67
CA LEU A 151 5.64 20.26 10.89
C LEU A 151 5.23 21.75 11.01
N GLY A 152 5.95 22.55 11.81
CA GLY A 152 5.71 23.98 11.94
C GLY A 152 4.33 24.33 12.51
N ILE A 153 3.76 23.47 13.35
CA ILE A 153 2.48 23.76 14.02
C ILE A 153 2.78 24.64 15.24
N VAL A 154 2.60 25.94 15.09
CA VAL A 154 2.60 26.89 16.23
C VAL A 154 1.23 26.83 16.88
N LYS A 155 1.17 26.35 18.12
CA LYS A 155 0.07 26.67 19.04
C LYS A 155 0.46 27.93 19.78
N ASP A 156 -0.39 28.94 19.64
CA ASP A 156 -0.47 30.16 20.45
C ASP A 156 0.86 30.87 20.64
N GLY A 157 1.07 31.91 19.83
CA GLY A 157 2.26 32.73 19.90
C GLY A 157 2.49 33.25 21.32
N GLU A 158 3.65 32.92 21.86
CA GLU A 158 4.42 33.82 22.71
C GLU A 158 5.90 33.42 22.64
N LEU A 159 6.73 34.43 22.38
CA LEU A 159 8.18 34.42 22.49
C LEU A 159 8.54 34.75 23.94
N THR A 160 9.21 33.83 24.62
CA THR A 160 10.32 34.14 25.56
C THR A 160 11.29 32.98 25.58
#